data_AF-A0A327UN91-F1
#
_entry.id   AF-A0A327UN91-F1
#
_cell.length_a   1.000
_cell.length_b   1.000
_cell.length_c   1.000
_cell.angle_alpha   90.00
_cell.angle_beta   90.00
_cell.angle_gamma   90.00
#
_symmetry.space_group_name_H-M   'P 1'
#
loop_
_entity.id
_entity.type
_entity.pdbx_description
1 polymer ?
#
loop_
_entity_poly.entity_id
_entity_poly.type
_entity_poly.pdbx_seq_one_letter_code
_entity_poly.pdbx_strand_id
1 'polypeptide(L)'
;MTESINPPDDGELEPIRIPDPQLEGIEASVRRLMEQSAQQAQQLDHLSSAPEPPGSPFAAFGMPGLGRPLSAPPPEPRPILELDGEELEDELDALSDWVDDFFLPVYGAEVTTAAPWCLEWQDHDDVVAWLHALWLAYQQHRDPEAGLSGLFVWHRDFLTHAVAAIRAPGGPLSACMTSPDRPAHRLLAGPPPSVRTEAASKRAADEPAEPDEPTS
;
A
#
# COMPACT_ATOMS: atom_id res chain seq x y z
N MET A 1 -55.28 -18.17 48.15
CA MET A 1 -54.32 -17.08 48.38
C MET A 1 -53.02 -17.43 47.69
N THR A 2 -52.89 -17.02 46.42
CA THR A 2 -51.63 -16.52 45.82
C THR A 2 -52.04 -15.81 44.53
N GLU A 3 -51.66 -14.55 44.44
CA GLU A 3 -52.00 -13.59 43.40
C GLU A 3 -50.76 -13.39 42.50
N SER A 4 -50.99 -12.99 41.23
CA SER A 4 -50.05 -12.21 40.40
C SER A 4 -48.78 -12.94 39.91
N ILE A 5 -48.30 -12.84 38.67
CA ILE A 5 -48.22 -11.75 37.67
C ILE A 5 -48.15 -12.40 36.27
N ASN A 6 -48.92 -11.90 35.30
CA ASN A 6 -48.64 -12.09 33.87
C ASN A 6 -47.78 -10.91 33.37
N PRO A 7 -46.79 -11.12 32.49
CA PRO A 7 -45.98 -10.03 31.92
C PRO A 7 -46.78 -9.21 30.91
N PRO A 8 -46.58 -7.88 30.80
CA PRO A 8 -47.12 -7.10 29.69
C PRO A 8 -46.25 -7.26 28.44
N ASP A 9 -46.84 -7.98 27.49
CA ASP A 9 -47.02 -7.66 26.06
C ASP A 9 -46.22 -6.47 25.47
N ASP A 10 -45.33 -6.83 24.54
CA ASP A 10 -44.94 -6.19 23.29
C ASP A 10 -45.05 -4.66 23.15
N GLY A 11 -43.87 -4.02 23.12
CA GLY A 11 -43.70 -2.61 22.77
C GLY A 11 -43.94 -2.33 21.30
N GLU A 12 -45.20 -2.10 20.93
CA GLU A 12 -45.54 -1.36 19.71
C GLU A 12 -45.14 0.11 19.89
N LEU A 13 -44.15 0.56 19.11
CA LEU A 13 -43.76 1.97 19.03
C LEU A 13 -44.95 2.78 18.49
N GLU A 14 -45.61 3.51 19.39
CA GLU A 14 -46.72 4.41 19.06
C GLU A 14 -46.29 5.39 17.94
N PRO A 15 -47.05 5.49 16.83
CA PRO A 15 -46.70 6.40 15.75
C PRO A 15 -46.82 7.84 16.23
N ILE A 16 -45.66 8.50 16.38
CA ILE A 16 -45.56 9.91 16.74
C ILE A 16 -46.27 10.73 15.66
N ARG A 17 -47.48 11.24 15.97
CA ARG A 17 -48.19 12.19 15.11
C ARG A 17 -47.53 13.56 15.20
N ILE A 18 -46.68 13.86 14.23
CA ILE A 18 -46.10 15.18 14.07
C ILE A 18 -47.20 16.12 13.54
N PRO A 19 -47.45 17.29 14.16
CA PRO A 19 -48.40 18.26 13.63
C PRO A 19 -47.97 18.73 12.23
N ASP A 20 -48.92 18.82 11.29
CA ASP A 20 -48.71 19.30 9.91
C ASP A 20 -47.83 20.57 9.79
N PRO A 21 -47.98 21.63 10.62
CA PRO A 21 -47.11 22.81 10.50
C PRO A 21 -45.63 22.54 10.84
N GLN A 22 -45.35 21.51 11.64
CA GLN A 22 -43.97 21.10 11.95
C GLN A 22 -43.37 20.27 10.80
N LEU A 23 -44.19 19.49 10.08
CA LEU A 23 -43.78 18.78 8.86
C LEU A 23 -43.44 19.77 7.73
N GLU A 24 -44.24 20.82 7.54
CA GLU A 24 -43.97 21.89 6.57
C GLU A 24 -42.63 22.62 6.87
N GLY A 25 -42.33 22.86 8.14
CA GLY A 25 -41.05 23.44 8.57
C GLY A 25 -39.85 22.53 8.28
N ILE A 26 -40.00 21.22 8.51
CA ILE A 26 -38.96 20.22 8.19
C ILE A 26 -38.76 20.12 6.67
N GLU A 27 -39.84 20.06 5.90
CA GLU A 27 -39.79 20.01 4.44
C GLU A 27 -39.10 21.27 3.86
N ALA A 28 -39.43 22.45 4.37
CA ALA A 28 -38.77 23.69 4.00
C ALA A 28 -37.26 23.66 4.33
N SER A 29 -36.89 23.05 5.45
CA SER A 29 -35.50 22.87 5.85
C SER A 29 -34.75 21.89 4.95
N VAL A 30 -35.37 20.79 4.55
CA VAL A 30 -34.80 19.81 3.60
C VAL A 30 -34.60 20.43 2.22
N ARG A 31 -35.60 21.19 1.71
CA ARG A 31 -35.45 21.93 0.44
C ARG A 31 -34.29 22.92 0.50
N ARG A 32 -34.15 23.65 1.61
CA ARG A 32 -33.04 24.59 1.80
C ARG A 32 -31.67 23.89 1.85
N LEU A 33 -31.59 22.73 2.48
CA LEU A 33 -30.37 21.94 2.54
C LEU A 33 -29.99 21.40 1.15
N MET A 34 -30.97 20.93 0.37
CA MET A 34 -30.73 20.50 -1.01
C MET A 34 -30.27 21.64 -1.92
N GLU A 35 -30.85 22.84 -1.77
CA GLU A 35 -30.40 24.05 -2.48
C GLU A 35 -28.95 24.42 -2.12
N GLN A 36 -28.59 24.35 -0.83
CA GLN A 36 -27.22 24.59 -0.36
C GLN A 36 -26.24 23.55 -0.92
N SER A 37 -26.63 22.27 -0.94
CA SER A 37 -25.80 21.21 -1.52
C SER A 37 -25.55 21.42 -3.03
N ALA A 38 -26.58 21.82 -3.78
CA ALA A 38 -26.46 22.13 -5.20
C ALA A 38 -25.53 23.33 -5.46
N GLN A 39 -25.64 24.38 -4.63
CA GLN A 39 -24.74 25.54 -4.71
C GLN A 39 -23.29 25.17 -4.38
N GLN A 40 -23.08 24.32 -3.37
CA GLN A 40 -21.74 23.87 -3.00
C GLN A 40 -21.11 23.02 -4.11
N ALA A 41 -21.90 22.16 -4.78
CA ALA A 41 -21.43 21.39 -5.94
C ALA A 41 -21.04 22.30 -7.12
N GLN A 42 -21.83 23.33 -7.41
CA GLN A 42 -21.50 24.32 -8.44
C GLN A 42 -20.25 25.13 -8.10
N GLN A 43 -20.05 25.47 -6.82
CA GLN A 43 -18.84 26.15 -6.35
C GLN A 43 -17.60 25.27 -6.50
N LEU A 44 -17.69 23.98 -6.17
CA LEU A 44 -16.59 23.03 -6.36
C LEU A 44 -16.25 22.86 -7.85
N ASP A 45 -17.26 22.77 -8.71
CA ASP A 45 -17.06 22.68 -10.18
C ASP A 45 -16.40 23.94 -10.75
N HIS A 46 -16.80 25.12 -10.27
CA HIS A 46 -16.18 26.40 -10.63
C HIS A 46 -14.74 26.53 -10.12
N LEU A 47 -14.43 26.02 -8.92
CA LEU A 47 -13.07 26.03 -8.37
C LEU A 47 -12.16 24.99 -9.03
N SER A 48 -12.72 23.85 -9.44
CA SER A 48 -12.02 22.78 -10.14
C SER A 48 -11.75 23.13 -11.61
N SER A 49 -12.58 23.98 -12.21
CA SER A 49 -12.38 24.45 -13.57
C SER A 49 -11.25 25.48 -13.61
N ALA A 50 -10.08 25.07 -14.09
CA ALA A 50 -8.98 25.99 -14.36
C ALA A 50 -9.42 27.07 -15.37
N PRO A 51 -9.10 28.35 -15.17
CA PRO A 51 -9.42 29.38 -16.16
C PRO A 51 -8.73 29.03 -17.49
N GLU A 52 -9.50 28.98 -18.58
CA GLU A 52 -8.91 28.82 -19.91
C GLU A 52 -7.91 29.97 -20.13
N PRO A 53 -6.63 29.67 -20.40
CA PRO A 53 -5.65 30.72 -20.60
C PRO A 53 -6.07 31.53 -21.83
N PRO A 54 -5.97 32.88 -21.79
CA PRO A 54 -6.20 33.68 -22.97
C PRO A 54 -5.30 33.16 -24.09
N GLY A 55 -5.92 32.76 -25.20
CA GLY A 55 -5.25 32.14 -26.34
C GLY A 55 -3.96 32.87 -26.67
N SER A 56 -2.84 32.22 -26.40
CA SER A 56 -1.53 32.80 -26.63
C SER A 56 -1.35 33.08 -28.13
N PRO A 57 -0.89 34.27 -28.54
CA PRO A 57 -0.74 34.64 -29.94
C PRO A 57 0.27 33.77 -30.72
N PHE A 58 0.95 32.83 -30.05
CA PHE A 58 1.90 31.91 -30.62
C PHE A 58 1.30 30.56 -31.07
N ALA A 59 -0.01 30.32 -30.84
CA ALA A 59 -0.70 29.13 -31.35
C ALA A 59 -0.64 29.01 -32.89
N ALA A 60 -0.46 30.13 -33.60
CA ALA A 60 -0.30 30.17 -35.05
C ALA A 60 1.01 29.52 -35.56
N PHE A 61 1.98 29.21 -34.69
CA PHE A 61 3.29 28.66 -35.07
C PHE A 61 3.48 27.17 -34.77
N GLY A 62 2.42 26.43 -34.41
CA GLY A 62 2.43 24.96 -34.39
C GLY A 62 3.38 24.31 -33.37
N MET A 63 3.89 25.06 -32.39
CA MET A 63 4.71 24.51 -31.31
C MET A 63 3.78 24.04 -30.18
N PRO A 64 3.90 22.78 -29.69
CA PRO A 64 3.07 22.28 -28.61
C PRO A 64 3.25 23.14 -27.36
N GLY A 65 2.15 23.71 -26.86
CA GLY A 65 2.13 24.57 -25.69
C GLY A 65 2.51 23.81 -24.42
N LEU A 66 3.52 24.31 -23.71
CA LEU A 66 3.92 23.93 -22.36
C LEU A 66 2.88 24.41 -21.33
N GLY A 67 1.65 23.89 -21.42
CA GLY A 67 0.52 24.31 -20.60
C GLY A 67 -0.22 23.17 -19.91
N ARG A 68 0.34 21.96 -19.87
CA ARG A 68 -0.20 20.90 -19.01
C ARG A 68 0.11 21.31 -17.56
N PRO A 69 -0.87 21.37 -16.63
CA PRO A 69 -0.54 21.52 -15.22
C PRO A 69 0.48 20.43 -14.89
N LEU A 70 1.62 20.83 -14.31
CA LEU A 70 2.62 19.90 -13.84
C LEU A 70 1.91 19.00 -12.84
N SER A 71 1.54 17.80 -13.30
CA SER A 71 1.07 16.73 -12.42
C SER A 71 2.09 16.63 -11.30
N ALA A 72 1.64 16.51 -10.06
CA ALA A 72 2.53 16.27 -8.93
C ALA A 72 3.56 15.21 -9.36
N PRO A 73 4.87 15.45 -9.09
CA PRO A 73 5.88 14.48 -9.49
C PRO A 73 5.44 13.11 -8.98
N PRO A 74 5.51 12.06 -9.81
CA PRO A 74 5.14 10.73 -9.36
C PRO A 74 5.97 10.42 -8.09
N PRO A 75 5.36 9.76 -7.09
CA PRO A 75 6.07 9.41 -5.87
C PRO A 75 7.35 8.65 -6.23
N GLU A 76 8.47 9.05 -5.62
CA GLU A 76 9.75 8.41 -5.88
C GLU A 76 9.70 6.96 -5.36
N PRO A 77 10.11 5.96 -6.17
CA PRO A 77 10.09 4.58 -5.73
C PRO A 77 11.13 4.38 -4.62
N ARG A 78 10.65 4.25 -3.37
CA ARG A 78 11.48 3.91 -2.22
C ARG A 78 11.43 2.41 -1.97
N PRO A 79 12.57 1.74 -1.67
CA PRO A 79 12.56 0.36 -1.20
C PRO A 79 11.73 0.24 0.08
N ILE A 80 10.88 -0.79 0.18
CA ILE A 80 10.00 -1.02 1.34
C ILE A 80 10.75 -1.03 2.68
N LEU A 81 11.99 -1.53 2.72
CA LEU A 81 12.81 -1.58 3.94
C LEU A 81 13.33 -0.21 4.41
N GLU A 82 13.14 0.85 3.61
CA GLU A 82 13.43 2.23 4.01
C GLU A 82 12.21 2.95 4.60
N LEU A 83 11.03 2.32 4.57
CA LEU A 83 9.79 2.83 5.14
C LEU A 83 9.72 2.51 6.64
N ASP A 84 8.96 3.30 7.40
CA ASP A 84 8.78 3.14 8.83
C ASP A 84 7.32 3.30 9.29
N GLY A 85 7.00 2.70 10.44
CA GLY A 85 5.68 2.81 11.07
C GLY A 85 4.52 2.41 10.16
N GLU A 86 3.48 3.25 10.13
CA GLU A 86 2.25 3.02 9.35
C GLU A 86 2.53 2.92 7.83
N GLU A 87 3.51 3.67 7.30
CA GLU A 87 3.82 3.63 5.86
C GLU A 87 4.37 2.25 5.45
N LEU A 88 5.20 1.64 6.30
CA LEU A 88 5.70 0.29 6.09
C LEU A 88 4.58 -0.75 6.14
N GLU A 89 3.67 -0.63 7.12
CA GLU A 89 2.54 -1.54 7.29
C GLU A 89 1.59 -1.48 6.09
N ASP A 90 1.20 -0.28 5.66
CA ASP A 90 0.34 -0.07 4.50
C ASP A 90 0.96 -0.64 3.20
N GLU A 91 2.27 -0.43 3.01
CA GLU A 91 2.98 -0.93 1.83
C GLU A 91 3.11 -2.47 1.86
N LEU A 92 3.34 -3.06 3.04
CA LEU A 92 3.40 -4.51 3.23
C LEU A 92 2.05 -5.18 2.99
N ASP A 93 0.95 -4.55 3.41
CA ASP A 93 -0.41 -5.03 3.16
C ASP A 93 -0.72 -5.00 1.66
N ALA A 94 -0.45 -3.88 0.98
CA ALA A 94 -0.64 -3.75 -0.46
C ALA A 94 0.22 -4.75 -1.26
N LEU A 95 1.46 -4.99 -0.81
CA LEU A 95 2.32 -6.01 -1.39
C LEU A 95 1.75 -7.42 -1.16
N SER A 96 1.24 -7.71 0.03
CA SER A 96 0.66 -9.00 0.38
C SER A 96 -0.58 -9.31 -0.46
N ASP A 97 -1.48 -8.34 -0.62
CA ASP A 97 -2.63 -8.45 -1.51
C ASP A 97 -2.19 -8.78 -2.95
N TRP A 98 -1.19 -8.08 -3.48
CA TRP A 98 -0.68 -8.35 -4.82
C TRP A 98 -0.03 -9.75 -4.93
N VAL A 99 0.69 -10.18 -3.89
CA VAL A 99 1.32 -11.50 -3.86
C VAL A 99 0.25 -12.60 -3.88
N ASP A 100 -0.77 -12.49 -3.03
CA ASP A 100 -1.79 -13.52 -2.82
C ASP A 100 -2.85 -13.54 -3.92
N ASP A 101 -3.28 -12.38 -4.43
CA ASP A 101 -4.37 -12.30 -5.42
C ASP A 101 -3.89 -12.38 -6.87
N PHE A 102 -2.62 -12.02 -7.15
CA PHE A 102 -2.10 -12.00 -8.51
C PHE A 102 -0.86 -12.87 -8.70
N PHE A 103 0.18 -12.69 -7.90
CA PHE A 103 1.46 -13.36 -8.16
C PHE A 103 1.38 -14.87 -7.95
N LEU A 104 0.90 -15.34 -6.80
CA LEU A 104 0.84 -16.76 -6.48
C LEU A 104 -0.16 -17.53 -7.37
N PRO A 105 -1.39 -17.03 -7.65
CA PRO A 105 -2.32 -17.74 -8.51
C PRO A 105 -1.82 -17.91 -9.96
N VAL A 106 -0.99 -16.97 -10.45
CA VAL A 106 -0.53 -16.96 -11.84
C VAL A 106 0.87 -17.59 -12.01
N TYR A 107 1.80 -17.31 -11.10
CA TYR A 107 3.22 -17.68 -11.22
C TYR A 107 3.72 -18.58 -10.08
N GLY A 108 2.89 -18.84 -9.06
CA GLY A 108 3.19 -19.72 -7.94
C GLY A 108 3.16 -21.19 -8.34
N ALA A 109 4.23 -21.69 -8.96
CA ALA A 109 4.41 -23.12 -9.21
C ALA A 109 4.38 -23.94 -7.90
N GLU A 110 4.06 -25.24 -7.99
CA GLU A 110 3.96 -26.14 -6.84
C GLU A 110 5.18 -26.04 -5.90
N VAL A 111 4.93 -26.07 -4.59
CA VAL A 111 5.98 -26.06 -3.58
C VAL A 111 6.72 -27.40 -3.61
N THR A 112 8.02 -27.35 -3.84
CA THR A 112 8.88 -28.54 -3.83
C THR A 112 10.21 -28.21 -3.17
N THR A 113 11.05 -29.22 -2.95
CA THR A 113 12.44 -28.99 -2.50
C THR A 113 13.25 -28.14 -3.47
N ALA A 114 12.86 -28.11 -4.76
CA ALA A 114 13.54 -27.30 -5.78
C ALA A 114 12.94 -25.88 -5.92
N ALA A 115 11.74 -25.67 -5.38
CA ALA A 115 11.00 -24.41 -5.42
C ALA A 115 10.27 -24.20 -4.09
N PRO A 116 10.99 -23.92 -2.98
CA PRO A 116 10.35 -23.67 -1.70
C PRO A 116 9.46 -22.42 -1.72
N TRP A 117 8.59 -22.33 -0.72
CA TRP A 117 7.81 -21.14 -0.40
C TRP A 117 7.74 -21.00 1.13
N CYS A 118 7.32 -19.84 1.64
CA CYS A 118 7.01 -19.68 3.06
C CYS A 118 5.66 -18.99 3.19
N LEU A 119 4.81 -19.48 4.09
CA LEU A 119 3.53 -18.85 4.40
C LEU A 119 3.69 -17.57 5.22
N GLU A 120 4.83 -17.43 5.90
CA GLU A 120 5.26 -16.28 6.70
C GLU A 120 6.43 -15.59 5.96
N TRP A 121 6.30 -15.39 4.64
CA TRP A 121 7.39 -14.83 3.83
C TRP A 121 7.70 -13.38 4.19
N GLN A 122 6.77 -12.68 4.85
CA GLN A 122 6.91 -11.31 5.34
C GLN A 122 7.99 -11.18 6.42
N ASP A 123 8.29 -12.27 7.14
CA ASP A 123 9.37 -12.30 8.13
C ASP A 123 10.78 -12.38 7.48
N HIS A 124 10.84 -12.55 6.16
CA HIS A 124 12.07 -12.62 5.39
C HIS A 124 12.33 -11.29 4.67
N ASP A 125 13.10 -10.38 5.29
CA ASP A 125 13.43 -9.05 4.74
C ASP A 125 13.94 -9.09 3.29
N ASP A 126 14.75 -10.10 2.95
CA ASP A 126 15.28 -10.28 1.60
C ASP A 126 14.20 -10.66 0.60
N VAL A 127 13.27 -11.54 0.98
CA VAL A 127 12.11 -11.91 0.15
C VAL A 127 11.16 -10.73 -0.01
N VAL A 128 10.88 -9.99 1.07
CA VAL A 128 10.10 -8.76 1.05
C VAL A 128 10.71 -7.76 0.06
N ALA A 129 12.02 -7.51 0.15
CA ALA A 129 12.72 -6.61 -0.77
C ALA A 129 12.63 -7.07 -2.25
N TRP A 130 12.83 -8.37 -2.51
CA TRP A 130 12.72 -8.92 -3.87
C TRP A 130 11.30 -8.82 -4.44
N LEU A 131 10.28 -9.17 -3.65
CA LEU A 131 8.88 -9.13 -4.07
C LEU A 131 8.41 -7.69 -4.28
N HIS A 132 8.79 -6.77 -3.40
CA HIS A 132 8.48 -5.35 -3.55
C HIS A 132 9.09 -4.77 -4.82
N ALA A 133 10.38 -5.01 -5.06
CA ALA A 133 11.04 -4.57 -6.29
C ALA A 133 10.40 -5.18 -7.56
N LEU A 134 10.00 -6.45 -7.50
CA LEU A 134 9.27 -7.12 -8.59
C LEU A 134 7.90 -6.48 -8.84
N TRP A 135 7.18 -6.13 -7.78
CA TRP A 135 5.88 -5.46 -7.84
C TRP A 135 6.01 -4.04 -8.43
N LEU A 136 6.98 -3.24 -8.00
CA LEU A 136 7.27 -1.93 -8.60
C LEU A 136 7.61 -2.05 -10.08
N ALA A 137 8.44 -3.04 -10.46
CA ALA A 137 8.74 -3.30 -11.86
C ALA A 137 7.48 -3.71 -12.66
N TYR A 138 6.58 -4.49 -12.05
CA TYR A 138 5.29 -4.84 -12.66
C TYR A 138 4.44 -3.60 -12.93
N GLN A 139 4.36 -2.68 -11.97
CA GLN A 139 3.63 -1.41 -12.11
C GLN A 139 4.17 -0.55 -13.24
N GLN A 140 5.49 -0.44 -13.38
CA GLN A 140 6.10 0.31 -14.49
C GLN A 140 5.81 -0.32 -15.86
N HIS A 141 5.84 -1.65 -15.96
CA HIS A 141 5.75 -2.34 -17.25
C HIS A 141 4.33 -2.70 -17.69
N ARG A 142 3.36 -2.61 -16.78
CA ARG A 142 1.93 -2.67 -17.10
C ARG A 142 1.38 -1.31 -17.53
N ASP A 143 2.12 -0.23 -17.30
CA ASP A 143 1.70 1.13 -17.63
C ASP A 143 1.48 1.26 -19.16
N PRO A 144 0.44 1.98 -19.62
CA PRO A 144 0.18 2.17 -21.05
C PRO A 144 1.38 2.73 -21.83
N GLU A 145 2.20 3.57 -21.20
CA GLU A 145 3.38 4.18 -21.81
C GLU A 145 4.53 3.18 -22.02
N ALA A 146 4.51 2.01 -21.37
CA ALA A 146 5.47 0.93 -21.60
C ALA A 146 5.29 0.23 -22.96
N GLY A 147 4.15 0.46 -23.63
CA GLY A 147 3.81 -0.11 -24.92
C GLY A 147 3.42 -1.61 -24.87
N LEU A 148 3.02 -2.16 -26.02
CA LEU A 148 2.44 -3.51 -26.11
C LEU A 148 3.38 -4.64 -25.67
N SER A 149 4.70 -4.41 -25.69
CA SER A 149 5.70 -5.38 -25.26
C SER A 149 6.07 -5.27 -23.77
N GLY A 150 5.56 -4.26 -23.05
CA GLY A 150 5.97 -3.95 -21.67
C GLY A 150 5.89 -5.17 -20.74
N LEU A 151 4.75 -5.86 -20.75
CA LEU A 151 4.59 -7.07 -19.95
C LEU A 151 5.56 -8.19 -20.34
N PHE A 152 5.87 -8.38 -21.62
CA PHE A 152 6.84 -9.41 -22.01
C PHE A 152 8.26 -9.08 -21.54
N VAL A 153 8.64 -7.81 -21.54
CA VAL A 153 9.90 -7.33 -20.94
C VAL A 153 9.91 -7.61 -19.44
N TRP A 154 8.81 -7.31 -18.73
CA TRP A 154 8.69 -7.61 -17.30
C TRP A 154 8.91 -9.10 -16.98
N HIS A 155 8.29 -10.00 -17.77
CA HIS A 155 8.47 -11.44 -17.59
C HIS A 155 9.93 -11.87 -17.78
N ARG A 156 10.57 -11.36 -18.83
CA ARG A 156 11.94 -11.73 -19.23
C ARG A 156 12.98 -11.24 -18.23
N ASP A 157 12.89 -9.96 -17.86
CA ASP A 157 13.97 -9.26 -17.16
C ASP A 157 13.81 -9.28 -15.64
N PHE A 158 12.57 -9.35 -15.12
CA PHE A 158 12.30 -9.17 -13.70
C PHE A 158 11.68 -10.42 -13.07
N LEU A 159 10.53 -10.88 -13.57
CA LEU A 159 9.80 -12.02 -12.99
C LEU A 159 10.65 -13.28 -12.93
N THR A 160 11.22 -13.69 -14.07
CA THR A 160 12.00 -14.93 -14.16
C THR A 160 13.21 -14.88 -13.22
N HIS A 161 13.85 -13.71 -13.11
CA HIS A 161 15.00 -13.52 -12.25
C HIS A 161 14.63 -13.57 -10.76
N ALA A 162 13.60 -12.82 -10.35
CA ALA A 162 13.14 -12.75 -8.96
C ALA A 162 12.63 -14.11 -8.46
N VAL A 163 11.81 -14.82 -9.24
CA VAL A 163 11.34 -16.17 -8.89
C VAL A 163 12.50 -17.14 -8.71
N ALA A 164 13.49 -17.10 -9.61
CA ALA A 164 14.67 -17.93 -9.52
C ALA A 164 15.53 -17.60 -8.28
N ALA A 165 15.58 -16.34 -7.83
CA ALA A 165 16.29 -15.94 -6.63
C ALA A 165 15.56 -16.38 -5.35
N ILE A 166 14.29 -16.01 -5.21
CA ILE A 166 13.47 -16.25 -4.01
C ILE A 166 13.25 -17.75 -3.79
N ARG A 167 12.89 -18.47 -4.85
CA ARG A 167 12.50 -19.89 -4.80
C ARG A 167 13.62 -20.83 -5.23
N ALA A 168 14.89 -20.42 -5.19
CA ALA A 168 16.00 -21.35 -5.40
C ALA A 168 16.09 -22.37 -4.24
N PRO A 169 16.56 -23.61 -4.49
CA PRO A 169 16.80 -24.61 -3.44
C PRO A 169 17.84 -24.17 -2.38
N GLY A 170 18.69 -23.20 -2.70
CA GLY A 170 19.65 -22.57 -1.78
C GLY A 170 19.36 -21.10 -1.54
N GLY A 171 18.16 -20.64 -1.91
CA GLY A 171 17.73 -19.26 -1.75
C GLY A 171 17.26 -18.96 -0.31
N PRO A 172 16.67 -17.78 -0.10
CA PRO A 172 16.26 -17.32 1.24
C PRO A 172 15.21 -18.21 1.89
N LEU A 173 14.34 -18.83 1.07
CA LEU A 173 13.29 -19.74 1.54
C LEU A 173 13.73 -21.21 1.63
N SER A 174 15.02 -21.52 1.42
CA SER A 174 15.52 -22.90 1.38
C SER A 174 15.31 -23.70 2.67
N ALA A 175 15.19 -23.03 3.81
CA ALA A 175 14.92 -23.65 5.11
C ALA A 175 13.43 -23.67 5.50
N CYS A 176 12.55 -23.17 4.63
CA CYS A 176 11.11 -23.09 4.85
C CYS A 176 10.37 -24.28 4.20
N MET A 177 9.11 -24.07 3.86
CA MET A 177 8.21 -25.11 3.34
C MET A 177 8.70 -25.61 1.97
N THR A 178 9.06 -26.90 1.94
CA THR A 178 9.55 -27.62 0.75
C THR A 178 8.56 -28.70 0.29
N SER A 179 7.42 -28.84 0.98
CA SER A 179 6.36 -29.81 0.73
C SER A 179 5.02 -29.20 1.16
N PRO A 180 3.97 -29.23 0.32
CA PRO A 180 2.66 -28.64 0.60
C PRO A 180 2.04 -29.09 1.93
N ASP A 181 2.23 -30.36 2.29
CA ASP A 181 1.63 -30.97 3.48
C ASP A 181 2.42 -30.72 4.78
N ARG A 182 3.58 -30.05 4.69
CA ARG A 182 4.50 -29.84 5.81
C ARG A 182 4.95 -28.38 5.85
N PRO A 183 4.12 -27.48 6.42
CA PRO A 183 4.51 -26.10 6.62
C PRO A 183 5.73 -26.03 7.53
N ALA A 184 6.68 -25.18 7.16
CA ALA A 184 7.88 -24.89 7.93
C ALA A 184 8.28 -23.43 7.69
N HIS A 185 8.63 -22.74 8.77
CA HIS A 185 9.19 -21.40 8.74
C HIS A 185 10.50 -21.42 9.53
N ARG A 186 11.56 -20.88 8.92
CA ARG A 186 12.88 -20.74 9.57
C ARG A 186 13.70 -19.66 8.87
N LEU A 187 14.07 -18.65 9.64
CA LEU A 187 15.06 -17.66 9.23
C LEU A 187 16.47 -18.26 9.26
N LEU A 188 17.20 -18.08 8.16
CA LEU A 188 18.61 -18.42 8.07
C LEU A 188 19.45 -17.26 8.60
N ALA A 189 20.43 -17.56 9.45
CA ALA A 189 21.34 -16.54 9.95
C ALA A 189 22.20 -16.00 8.80
N GLY A 190 22.26 -14.68 8.66
CA GLY A 190 23.16 -14.01 7.73
C GLY A 190 24.64 -14.28 8.07
N PRO A 191 25.56 -14.05 7.10
CA PRO A 191 26.98 -14.12 7.38
C PRO A 191 27.39 -13.11 8.45
N PRO A 192 28.44 -13.40 9.23
CA PRO A 192 28.93 -12.45 10.23
C PRO A 192 29.43 -11.16 9.56
N PRO A 193 29.43 -10.02 10.28
CA PRO A 193 30.00 -8.77 9.78
C PRO A 193 31.45 -8.94 9.32
N SER A 194 31.89 -8.05 8.43
CA SER A 194 33.28 -8.08 7.97
C SER A 194 34.27 -7.86 9.12
N VAL A 195 35.47 -8.44 9.02
CA VAL A 195 36.56 -8.22 9.99
C VAL A 195 36.87 -6.74 10.24
N ARG A 196 36.63 -5.86 9.24
CA ARG A 196 36.79 -4.42 9.37
C ARG A 196 35.71 -3.83 10.29
N THR A 197 34.46 -4.23 10.09
CA THR A 197 33.33 -3.81 10.92
C THR A 197 33.55 -4.24 12.36
N GLU A 198 33.92 -5.51 12.58
CA GLU A 198 34.20 -6.02 13.92
C GLU A 198 35.34 -5.27 14.62
N ALA A 199 36.42 -4.96 13.89
CA ALA A 199 37.53 -4.17 14.43
C ALA A 199 37.12 -2.73 14.77
N ALA A 200 36.24 -2.12 13.97
CA ALA A 200 35.71 -0.79 14.26
C ALA A 200 34.81 -0.81 15.51
N SER A 201 33.93 -1.80 15.66
CA SER A 201 33.07 -1.94 16.84
C SER A 201 33.88 -2.18 18.12
N LYS A 202 34.96 -2.98 18.06
CA LYS A 202 35.87 -3.19 19.19
C LYS A 202 36.59 -1.90 19.60
N ARG A 203 37.08 -1.13 18.62
CA ARG A 203 37.70 0.18 18.90
C ARG A 203 36.72 1.16 19.53
N ALA A 204 35.49 1.22 19.05
CA ALA A 204 34.44 2.08 19.62
C ALA A 204 34.06 1.66 21.04
N ALA A 205 34.14 0.36 21.36
CA ALA A 205 33.89 -0.15 22.71
C ALA A 205 35.07 0.09 23.69
N ASP A 206 36.30 0.17 23.17
CA ASP A 206 37.51 0.42 23.96
C ASP A 206 37.83 1.93 24.15
N GLU A 207 37.08 2.83 23.49
CA GLU A 207 37.25 4.28 23.63
C GLU A 207 36.59 4.77 24.93
N PRO A 208 37.35 5.32 25.91
CA PRO A 208 36.78 5.76 27.18
C PRO A 208 35.83 6.93 26.96
N ALA A 209 34.62 6.83 27.52
CA ALA A 209 33.66 7.93 27.54
C ALA A 209 34.34 9.19 28.10
N GLU A 210 34.37 10.25 27.29
CA GLU A 210 34.91 11.55 27.67
C GLU A 210 34.16 12.05 28.93
N PRO A 211 34.86 12.46 30.01
CA PRO A 211 34.18 12.92 31.20
C PRO A 211 33.46 14.24 30.90
N ASP A 212 32.13 14.27 31.11
CA ASP A 212 31.30 15.47 31.06
C ASP A 212 31.99 16.61 31.84
N GLU A 213 32.42 17.65 31.12
CA GLU A 213 32.92 18.88 31.71
C GLU A 213 31.76 19.58 32.45
N PRO A 214 31.84 19.82 33.77
CA PRO A 214 30.79 20.54 34.48
C PRO A 214 30.83 22.00 34.04
N THR A 215 29.83 22.41 33.25
CA THR A 215 29.57 23.81 32.91
C THR A 215 29.35 24.60 34.20
N SER A 216 30.25 25.53 34.50
CA SER A 216 30.14 26.51 35.60
C SER A 216 29.47 27.80 35.13
#